data_AF-A0A3C1RF78-F1
#
_entry.id   AF-A0A3C1RF78-F1
#
_cell.length_a   1.000
_cell.length_b   1.000
_cell.length_c   1.000
_cell.angle_alpha   90.00
_cell.angle_beta   90.00
_cell.angle_gamma   90.00
#
_symmetry.space_group_name_H-M   'P 1'
#
loop_
_entity.id
_entity.type
_entity.pdbx_description
1 polymer ?
#
loop_
_entity_poly.entity_id
_entity_poly.type
_entity_poly.pdbx_seq_one_letter_code
_entity_poly.pdbx_strand_id
1 'polypeptide(L)'
;NRKLNDLNNNIKCGNSLIDDPAVAGDKAFNWQSEFPTVFAKGGFDAVIGNPPYVQLQSMGEMSDILSKFGYLTYNKGADLYCLFYERGCQILKSKGYLGFITSNKWLRVNYGEGLRKFLSTKVNPIKLIDFPGIPVFADAIVDPHILILTNETYQGKTETCAIKTKTSDLEIVFGTDKTTREFTAESWIIVPPDESRKLEKMRLNGTELEELPLNIYRGILTGYNEAFYIDEETRKKLINADARSAELIKPMVRGRDISPYEITGFEYLICTFPSLNLDIENYPAIKEHLLSFGYDRLKQTGDNGARKKTNGKWFETQDSISYHKEFAKSKIIYPNMTSVFPFTYDESQLLGNDKSFILTVQDDSVSLLFLTAVFNSSLAKLWIWWNCPELGDNRREIRKVYFEHFPVPHANEEQSAMLAQCTIERTRLTTSLENLTSKFQRTIQRKFSLEELPGKLQKWYLLSYAEFIKELAKKKVKLSLTEEAEWEAYFLQEAKQALALKSEIEKTDKEIDRMVYELYGLTEEEIGIAEGV
;
A
#
# COMPACT_ATOMS: atom_id res chain seq x y z
N ASN A 1 -34.81 50.51 2.41
CA ASN A 1 -35.54 49.22 2.29
C ASN A 1 -35.43 48.68 0.87
N ARG A 2 -34.38 47.91 0.57
CA ARG A 2 -34.32 47.13 -0.68
C ARG A 2 -35.14 45.86 -0.43
N LYS A 3 -36.24 45.68 -1.17
CA LYS A 3 -37.08 44.47 -1.07
C LYS A 3 -36.17 43.27 -1.38
N LEU A 4 -36.13 42.28 -0.49
CA LEU A 4 -35.47 41.00 -0.80
C LEU A 4 -36.14 40.43 -2.06
N ASN A 5 -35.33 39.96 -3.01
CA ASN A 5 -35.86 39.34 -4.23
C ASN A 5 -36.60 38.05 -3.83
N ASP A 6 -37.74 37.79 -4.47
CA ASP A 6 -38.45 36.53 -4.30
C ASP A 6 -37.60 35.37 -4.85
N LEU A 7 -37.38 34.34 -4.02
CA LEU A 7 -36.60 33.14 -4.36
C LEU A 7 -37.49 31.97 -4.81
N ASN A 8 -38.81 32.07 -4.71
CA ASN A 8 -39.73 30.97 -4.95
C ASN A 8 -39.58 30.35 -6.36
N ASN A 9 -39.26 31.17 -7.36
CA ASN A 9 -39.06 30.71 -8.74
C ASN A 9 -37.65 30.14 -8.99
N ASN A 10 -36.71 30.30 -8.06
CA ASN A 10 -35.31 29.89 -8.19
C ASN A 10 -34.96 28.65 -7.34
N ILE A 11 -35.82 28.29 -6.38
CA ILE A 11 -35.67 27.06 -5.58
C ILE A 11 -36.52 25.98 -6.23
N LYS A 12 -35.87 24.94 -6.75
CA LYS A 12 -36.50 23.83 -7.44
C LYS A 12 -36.12 22.50 -6.77
N CYS A 13 -37.03 21.54 -6.78
CA CYS A 13 -36.81 20.19 -6.24
C CYS A 13 -37.14 19.16 -7.33
N GLY A 14 -36.21 18.25 -7.59
CA GLY A 14 -36.36 17.23 -8.63
C GLY A 14 -35.12 16.36 -8.77
N ASN A 15 -35.15 15.44 -9.73
CA ASN A 15 -34.06 14.56 -10.12
C ASN A 15 -33.19 15.24 -11.16
N SER A 16 -32.08 15.81 -10.71
CA SER A 16 -31.15 16.59 -11.55
C SER A 16 -30.56 15.84 -12.76
N LEU A 17 -30.63 14.51 -12.81
CA LEU A 17 -30.08 13.70 -13.89
C LEU A 17 -31.12 13.21 -14.90
N ILE A 18 -32.39 13.11 -14.50
CA ILE A 18 -33.45 12.43 -15.27
C ILE A 18 -34.61 13.38 -15.51
N ASP A 19 -34.89 13.65 -16.78
CA ASP A 19 -36.00 14.50 -17.22
C ASP A 19 -37.20 13.70 -17.76
N ASP A 20 -37.10 12.38 -17.86
CA ASP A 20 -38.20 11.50 -18.28
C ASP A 20 -39.18 11.21 -17.11
N PRO A 21 -40.45 11.69 -17.18
CA PRO A 21 -41.47 11.42 -16.18
C PRO A 21 -41.82 9.93 -16.05
N ALA A 22 -41.62 9.12 -17.08
CA ALA A 22 -41.84 7.67 -17.00
C ALA A 22 -40.86 6.98 -16.05
N VAL A 23 -39.69 7.60 -15.81
CA VAL A 23 -38.64 7.07 -14.94
C VAL A 23 -38.66 7.74 -13.57
N ALA A 24 -38.72 9.08 -13.53
CA ALA A 24 -38.59 9.84 -12.30
C ALA A 24 -39.92 10.35 -11.72
N GLY A 25 -41.05 10.07 -12.38
CA GLY A 25 -42.37 10.54 -11.98
C GLY A 25 -42.42 12.06 -11.83
N ASP A 26 -43.08 12.52 -10.78
CA ASP A 26 -43.19 13.95 -10.44
C ASP A 26 -41.85 14.61 -10.09
N LYS A 27 -40.78 13.83 -9.92
CA LYS A 27 -39.43 14.35 -9.71
C LYS A 27 -38.65 14.51 -11.00
N ALA A 28 -39.17 14.12 -12.17
CA ALA A 28 -38.47 14.38 -13.44
C ALA A 28 -38.15 15.86 -13.58
N PHE A 29 -36.91 16.18 -13.96
CA PHE A 29 -36.43 17.55 -13.95
C PHE A 29 -35.74 17.95 -15.26
N ASN A 30 -36.45 18.72 -16.09
CA ASN A 30 -35.87 19.31 -17.28
C ASN A 30 -35.32 20.72 -16.99
N TRP A 31 -34.00 20.85 -16.92
CA TRP A 31 -33.32 22.11 -16.61
C TRP A 31 -33.71 23.27 -17.54
N GLN A 32 -33.88 23.00 -18.83
CA GLN A 32 -34.18 24.03 -19.82
C GLN A 32 -35.62 24.54 -19.70
N SER A 33 -36.57 23.65 -19.39
CA SER A 33 -37.96 24.02 -19.12
C SER A 33 -38.12 24.78 -17.81
N GLU A 34 -37.35 24.43 -16.77
CA GLU A 34 -37.44 25.04 -15.44
C GLU A 34 -36.72 26.39 -15.36
N PHE A 35 -35.69 26.61 -16.19
CA PHE A 35 -34.91 27.86 -16.23
C PHE A 35 -34.76 28.45 -17.64
N PRO A 36 -35.87 28.76 -18.34
CA PRO A 36 -35.83 29.15 -19.76
C PRO A 36 -35.02 30.42 -20.00
N THR A 37 -35.03 31.38 -19.08
CA THR A 37 -34.28 32.63 -19.19
C THR A 37 -32.76 32.46 -19.04
N VAL A 38 -32.33 31.41 -18.33
CA VAL A 38 -30.92 31.03 -18.18
C VAL A 38 -30.44 30.34 -19.45
N PHE A 39 -31.21 29.37 -19.95
CA PHE A 39 -30.87 28.63 -21.17
C PHE A 39 -30.99 29.48 -22.45
N ALA A 40 -31.85 30.49 -22.47
CA ALA A 40 -31.85 31.52 -23.52
C ALA A 40 -30.52 32.29 -23.60
N LYS A 41 -29.73 32.31 -22.53
CA LYS A 41 -28.36 32.87 -22.48
C LYS A 41 -27.26 31.82 -22.60
N GLY A 42 -27.63 30.59 -22.99
CA GLY A 42 -26.71 29.48 -23.20
C GLY A 42 -26.46 28.59 -21.98
N GLY A 43 -27.09 28.85 -20.84
CA GLY A 43 -26.94 28.06 -19.61
C GLY A 43 -26.47 28.87 -18.40
N PHE A 44 -26.16 28.19 -17.31
CA PHE A 44 -25.75 28.82 -16.05
C PHE A 44 -24.35 29.43 -16.14
N ASP A 45 -24.13 30.57 -15.47
CA ASP A 45 -22.80 31.15 -15.26
C ASP A 45 -21.92 30.29 -14.36
N ALA A 46 -22.52 29.71 -13.33
CA ALA A 46 -21.84 28.85 -12.38
C ALA A 46 -22.75 27.73 -11.89
N VAL A 47 -22.18 26.54 -11.66
CA VAL A 47 -22.83 25.39 -11.03
C VAL A 47 -21.96 24.97 -9.85
N ILE A 48 -22.51 25.06 -8.64
CA ILE A 48 -21.80 24.74 -7.40
C ILE A 48 -22.60 23.69 -6.64
N GLY A 49 -21.93 22.70 -6.07
CA GLY A 49 -22.65 21.62 -5.40
C GLY A 49 -21.79 20.63 -4.65
N ASN A 50 -22.48 19.81 -3.87
CA ASN A 50 -21.97 18.63 -3.19
C ASN A 50 -22.79 17.43 -3.69
N PRO A 51 -22.45 16.85 -4.86
CA PRO A 51 -23.23 15.76 -5.45
C PRO A 51 -23.28 14.52 -4.55
N PRO A 52 -24.25 13.60 -4.74
CA PRO A 52 -24.42 12.42 -3.90
C PRO A 52 -23.26 11.40 -4.03
N TYR A 53 -22.87 10.82 -2.88
CA TYR A 53 -21.79 9.84 -2.75
C TYR A 53 -22.37 8.43 -2.72
N VAL A 54 -22.92 8.00 -3.86
CA VAL A 54 -23.61 6.71 -4.01
C VAL A 54 -23.00 5.94 -5.16
N GLN A 55 -22.59 4.70 -4.94
CA GLN A 55 -22.11 3.85 -6.03
C GLN A 55 -23.26 3.48 -6.97
N LEU A 56 -23.07 3.64 -8.27
CA LEU A 56 -24.09 3.32 -9.28
C LEU A 56 -24.55 1.87 -9.15
N GLN A 57 -23.65 0.92 -8.91
CA GLN A 57 -24.01 -0.50 -8.73
C GLN A 57 -25.02 -0.75 -7.59
N SER A 58 -25.02 0.05 -6.52
CA SER A 58 -25.94 -0.14 -5.40
C SER A 58 -27.35 0.39 -5.70
N MET A 59 -27.53 1.12 -6.80
CA MET A 59 -28.83 1.66 -7.23
C MET A 59 -29.68 0.64 -8.02
N GLY A 60 -29.18 -0.56 -8.28
CA GLY A 60 -29.92 -1.62 -8.98
C GLY A 60 -30.41 -1.18 -10.37
N GLU A 61 -31.70 -1.38 -10.65
CA GLU A 61 -32.33 -1.04 -11.93
C GLU A 61 -32.13 0.42 -12.35
N MET A 62 -32.07 1.35 -11.39
CA MET A 62 -31.85 2.77 -11.70
C MET A 62 -30.48 3.00 -12.35
N SER A 63 -29.46 2.20 -12.00
CA SER A 63 -28.15 2.24 -12.67
C SER A 63 -28.24 1.82 -14.13
N ASP A 64 -29.02 0.75 -14.40
CA ASP A 64 -29.21 0.24 -15.76
C ASP A 64 -30.05 1.23 -16.59
N ILE A 65 -30.97 1.96 -15.96
CA ILE A 65 -31.69 3.06 -16.61
C ILE A 65 -30.72 4.19 -16.96
N LEU A 66 -29.92 4.68 -16.00
CA LEU A 66 -28.93 5.75 -16.21
C LEU A 66 -27.92 5.41 -17.32
N SER A 67 -27.57 4.12 -17.49
CA SER A 67 -26.70 3.66 -18.58
C SER A 67 -27.20 4.02 -19.98
N LYS A 68 -28.52 4.19 -20.13
CA LYS A 68 -29.19 4.47 -21.42
C LYS A 68 -29.28 5.96 -21.72
N PHE A 69 -28.91 6.84 -20.79
CA PHE A 69 -28.95 8.30 -20.95
C PHE A 69 -27.72 8.88 -21.67
N GLY A 70 -26.79 8.03 -22.13
CA GLY A 70 -25.69 8.46 -23.01
C GLY A 70 -24.56 9.23 -22.31
N TYR A 71 -24.44 9.13 -20.99
CA TYR A 71 -23.34 9.74 -20.24
C TYR A 71 -22.00 9.09 -20.59
N LEU A 72 -21.04 9.92 -21.03
CA LEU A 72 -19.65 9.50 -21.28
C LEU A 72 -18.94 9.07 -19.99
N THR A 73 -19.35 9.60 -18.84
CA THR A 73 -18.77 9.28 -17.54
C THR A 73 -19.42 8.07 -16.86
N TYR A 74 -20.41 7.42 -17.51
CA TYR A 74 -21.07 6.26 -16.94
C TYR A 74 -20.14 5.05 -16.87
N ASN A 75 -20.04 4.49 -15.67
CA ASN A 75 -19.48 3.16 -15.42
C ASN A 75 -20.29 2.54 -14.26
N LYS A 76 -20.73 1.29 -14.39
CA LYS A 76 -21.58 0.65 -13.37
C LYS A 76 -20.92 0.62 -11.97
N GLY A 77 -19.59 0.53 -11.90
CA GLY A 77 -18.82 0.58 -10.66
C GLY A 77 -18.48 1.99 -10.17
N ALA A 78 -18.79 3.04 -10.93
CA ALA A 78 -18.50 4.42 -10.55
C ALA A 78 -19.50 4.98 -9.53
N ASP A 79 -19.10 6.07 -8.90
CA ASP A 79 -19.99 6.84 -8.05
C ASP A 79 -20.90 7.77 -8.89
N LEU A 80 -22.11 8.00 -8.40
CA LEU A 80 -23.15 8.79 -9.05
C LEU A 80 -22.69 10.22 -9.36
N TYR A 81 -21.81 10.80 -8.53
CA TYR A 81 -21.26 12.13 -8.78
C TYR A 81 -20.51 12.24 -10.12
N CYS A 82 -20.02 11.13 -10.70
CA CYS A 82 -19.41 11.14 -12.04
C CYS A 82 -20.40 11.61 -13.11
N LEU A 83 -21.67 11.20 -13.01
CA LEU A 83 -22.73 11.67 -13.91
C LEU A 83 -23.10 13.13 -13.65
N PHE A 84 -23.02 13.57 -12.40
CA PHE A 84 -23.27 14.97 -12.04
C PHE A 84 -22.21 15.91 -12.61
N TYR A 85 -20.93 15.52 -12.68
CA TYR A 85 -19.93 16.35 -13.36
C TYR A 85 -20.30 16.60 -14.81
N GLU A 86 -20.65 15.54 -15.56
CA GLU A 86 -21.06 15.66 -16.95
C GLU A 86 -22.35 16.48 -17.09
N ARG A 87 -23.38 16.18 -16.30
CA ARG A 87 -24.64 16.94 -16.30
C ARG A 87 -24.42 18.42 -15.95
N GLY A 88 -23.59 18.70 -14.96
CA GLY A 88 -23.24 20.06 -14.55
C GLY A 88 -22.59 20.85 -15.69
N CYS A 89 -21.71 20.21 -16.46
CA CYS A 89 -21.10 20.82 -17.65
C CYS A 89 -22.13 21.03 -18.78
N GLN A 90 -23.06 20.10 -18.99
CA GLN A 90 -24.10 20.23 -20.02
C GLN A 90 -25.05 21.41 -19.80
N ILE A 91 -25.27 21.81 -18.53
CA ILE A 91 -26.15 22.95 -18.19
C ILE A 91 -25.40 24.28 -18.05
N LEU A 92 -24.07 24.26 -18.10
CA LEU A 92 -23.24 25.47 -18.08
C LEU A 92 -23.21 26.12 -19.45
N LYS A 93 -23.20 27.46 -19.46
CA LYS A 93 -22.83 28.19 -20.67
C LYS A 93 -21.34 28.03 -20.98
N SER A 94 -20.94 28.36 -22.21
CA SER A 94 -19.51 28.44 -22.56
C SER A 94 -18.78 29.41 -21.62
N LYS A 95 -17.60 29.01 -21.14
CA LYS A 95 -16.81 29.74 -20.13
C LYS A 95 -17.46 29.85 -18.74
N GLY A 96 -18.57 29.14 -18.51
CA GLY A 96 -19.17 29.00 -17.18
C GLY A 96 -18.35 28.09 -16.29
N TYR A 97 -18.49 28.25 -14.97
CA TYR A 97 -17.68 27.54 -13.97
C TYR A 97 -18.47 26.45 -13.25
N LEU A 98 -17.86 25.27 -13.07
CA LEU A 98 -18.39 24.24 -12.18
C LEU A 98 -17.44 24.11 -10.99
N GLY A 99 -17.99 24.07 -9.77
CA GLY A 99 -17.24 23.81 -8.54
C GLY A 99 -17.94 22.75 -7.71
N PHE A 100 -17.39 21.54 -7.65
CA PHE A 100 -17.95 20.45 -6.86
C PHE A 100 -17.01 19.95 -5.77
N ILE A 101 -17.63 19.55 -4.65
CA ILE A 101 -17.00 18.76 -3.60
C ILE A 101 -17.47 17.31 -3.80
N THR A 102 -16.54 16.39 -4.03
CA THR A 102 -16.83 14.95 -4.18
C THR A 102 -15.73 14.11 -3.54
N SER A 103 -15.87 12.79 -3.47
CA SER A 103 -14.79 11.91 -2.98
C SER A 103 -13.60 11.93 -3.96
N ASN A 104 -12.37 11.89 -3.44
CA ASN A 104 -11.16 11.85 -4.26
C ASN A 104 -10.87 10.47 -4.91
N LYS A 105 -11.69 9.44 -4.64
CA LYS A 105 -11.46 8.07 -5.13
C LYS A 105 -11.31 7.98 -6.64
N TRP A 106 -12.19 8.65 -7.40
CA TRP A 106 -12.19 8.61 -8.86
C TRP A 106 -10.88 9.14 -9.49
N LEU A 107 -10.08 9.90 -8.75
CA LEU A 107 -8.76 10.35 -9.22
C LEU A 107 -7.85 9.17 -9.52
N ARG A 108 -7.93 8.07 -8.76
CA ARG A 108 -6.92 6.98 -8.79
C ARG A 108 -7.47 5.63 -9.24
N VAL A 109 -8.75 5.37 -9.04
CA VAL A 109 -9.36 4.05 -9.31
C VAL A 109 -9.84 3.89 -10.74
N ASN A 110 -9.86 2.66 -11.25
CA ASN A 110 -10.20 2.36 -12.65
C ASN A 110 -11.60 2.82 -13.07
N TYR A 111 -12.61 2.76 -12.18
CA TYR A 111 -13.96 3.24 -12.55
C TYR A 111 -13.98 4.72 -12.93
N GLY A 112 -13.02 5.52 -12.43
CA GLY A 112 -12.92 6.95 -12.67
C GLY A 112 -12.34 7.33 -14.03
N GLU A 113 -11.85 6.36 -14.82
CA GLU A 113 -11.23 6.61 -16.13
C GLU A 113 -12.15 7.38 -17.08
N GLY A 114 -13.43 7.04 -17.13
CA GLY A 114 -14.42 7.74 -17.95
C GLY A 114 -14.57 9.22 -17.56
N LEU A 115 -14.56 9.52 -16.25
CA LEU A 115 -14.58 10.89 -15.76
C LEU A 115 -13.26 11.63 -16.05
N ARG A 116 -12.11 11.00 -15.81
CA ARG A 116 -10.79 11.59 -16.13
C ARG A 116 -10.67 11.93 -17.62
N LYS A 117 -11.07 11.00 -18.49
CA LYS A 117 -11.12 11.21 -19.94
C LYS A 117 -12.08 12.32 -20.34
N PHE A 118 -13.26 12.39 -19.74
CA PHE A 118 -14.20 13.50 -19.98
C PHE A 118 -13.56 14.84 -19.59
N LEU A 119 -12.99 14.91 -18.39
CA LEU A 119 -12.36 16.13 -17.86
C LEU A 119 -11.14 16.56 -18.67
N SER A 120 -10.33 15.64 -19.18
CA SER A 120 -9.13 15.96 -19.95
C SER A 120 -9.39 16.21 -21.45
N THR A 121 -10.61 15.98 -21.95
CA THR A 121 -10.92 16.11 -23.39
C THR A 121 -12.15 16.96 -23.74
N LYS A 122 -13.06 17.19 -22.80
CA LYS A 122 -14.33 17.89 -23.05
C LYS A 122 -14.45 19.23 -22.33
N VAL A 123 -13.74 19.42 -21.23
CA VAL A 123 -13.80 20.61 -20.38
C VAL A 123 -12.40 21.02 -19.93
N ASN A 124 -12.27 22.10 -19.17
CA ASN A 124 -10.98 22.61 -18.71
C ASN A 124 -10.92 22.65 -17.17
N PRO A 125 -10.40 21.61 -16.52
CA PRO A 125 -10.10 21.61 -15.10
C PRO A 125 -9.08 22.70 -14.76
N ILE A 126 -9.46 23.65 -13.92
CA ILE A 126 -8.60 24.79 -13.56
C ILE A 126 -7.96 24.62 -12.19
N LYS A 127 -8.67 24.03 -11.24
CA LYS A 127 -8.24 23.94 -9.84
C LYS A 127 -8.71 22.65 -9.19
N LEU A 128 -7.80 21.94 -8.53
CA LEU A 128 -8.10 20.75 -7.74
C LEU A 128 -7.45 20.87 -6.36
N ILE A 129 -8.26 20.75 -5.31
CA ILE A 129 -7.78 20.77 -3.91
C ILE A 129 -8.14 19.42 -3.29
N ASP A 130 -7.16 18.57 -3.02
CA ASP A 130 -7.34 17.26 -2.39
C ASP A 130 -7.15 17.35 -0.87
N PHE A 131 -7.94 16.59 -0.10
CA PHE A 131 -7.88 16.52 1.36
C PHE A 131 -7.56 15.09 1.83
N PRO A 132 -6.40 14.52 1.46
CA PRO A 132 -6.07 13.13 1.75
C PRO A 132 -5.97 12.89 3.26
N GLY A 133 -6.77 11.96 3.78
CA GLY A 133 -6.77 11.58 5.20
C GLY A 133 -7.21 12.67 6.19
N ILE A 134 -7.73 13.82 5.72
CA ILE A 134 -8.25 14.86 6.61
C ILE A 134 -9.74 14.60 6.85
N PRO A 135 -10.18 14.43 8.11
CA PRO A 135 -11.60 14.37 8.44
C PRO A 135 -12.22 15.77 8.31
N VAL A 136 -12.61 16.11 7.08
CA VAL A 136 -13.29 17.38 6.75
C VAL A 136 -14.74 17.36 7.26
N PHE A 137 -15.42 16.22 7.11
CA PHE A 137 -16.78 16.00 7.59
C PHE A 137 -16.76 15.08 8.81
N ALA A 138 -17.48 15.46 9.87
CA ALA A 138 -17.49 14.71 11.13
C ALA A 138 -18.08 13.29 10.98
N ASP A 139 -19.08 13.14 10.11
CA ASP A 139 -19.87 11.92 9.98
C ASP A 139 -19.53 11.08 8.73
N ALA A 140 -18.48 11.45 7.97
CA ALA A 140 -18.11 10.77 6.73
C ALA A 140 -16.66 10.28 6.76
N ILE A 141 -16.45 9.01 6.41
CA ILE A 141 -15.13 8.34 6.37
C ILE A 141 -14.45 8.54 4.99
N VAL A 142 -15.04 9.32 4.09
CA VAL A 142 -14.51 9.52 2.73
C VAL A 142 -13.61 10.74 2.66
N ASP A 143 -12.47 10.59 2.00
CA ASP A 143 -11.59 11.72 1.65
C ASP A 143 -12.23 12.56 0.55
N PRO A 144 -12.52 13.86 0.79
CA PRO A 144 -13.07 14.73 -0.22
C PRO A 144 -11.96 15.43 -1.03
N HIS A 145 -12.35 15.99 -2.16
CA HIS A 145 -11.60 17.02 -2.87
C HIS A 145 -12.58 18.06 -3.43
N ILE A 146 -12.04 19.21 -3.80
CA ILE A 146 -12.76 20.26 -4.54
C ILE A 146 -12.18 20.29 -5.95
N LEU A 147 -13.04 20.16 -6.96
CA LEU A 147 -12.68 20.38 -8.36
C LEU A 147 -13.43 21.58 -8.91
N ILE A 148 -12.67 22.54 -9.44
CA ILE A 148 -13.20 23.67 -10.21
C ILE A 148 -12.74 23.53 -11.66
N LEU A 149 -13.68 23.68 -12.59
CA LEU A 149 -13.45 23.62 -14.03
C LEU A 149 -14.23 24.73 -14.75
N THR A 150 -13.83 25.02 -15.99
CA THR A 150 -14.58 25.87 -16.92
C THR A 150 -15.07 25.05 -18.12
N ASN A 151 -16.22 25.40 -18.66
CA ASN A 151 -16.81 24.79 -19.86
C ASN A 151 -16.12 25.31 -21.13
N GLU A 152 -14.85 24.96 -21.28
CA GLU A 152 -13.96 25.24 -22.41
C GLU A 152 -13.04 24.04 -22.66
N THR A 153 -12.39 23.98 -23.81
CA THR A 153 -11.41 22.93 -24.11
C THR A 153 -10.25 22.93 -23.12
N TYR A 154 -9.79 21.74 -22.70
CA TYR A 154 -8.67 21.60 -21.79
C TYR A 154 -7.40 22.27 -22.31
N GLN A 155 -6.75 23.07 -21.45
CA GLN A 155 -5.52 23.79 -21.79
C GLN A 155 -4.25 23.05 -21.34
N GLY A 156 -4.35 21.82 -20.83
CA GLY A 156 -3.22 21.04 -20.33
C GLY A 156 -2.65 21.57 -19.00
N LYS A 157 -3.35 22.49 -18.32
CA LYS A 157 -2.85 23.16 -17.12
C LYS A 157 -3.94 23.24 -16.06
N THR A 158 -3.75 22.46 -15.00
CA THR A 158 -4.61 22.47 -13.81
C THR A 158 -3.76 22.79 -12.59
N GLU A 159 -4.16 23.77 -11.79
CA GLU A 159 -3.53 24.05 -10.51
C GLU A 159 -4.03 23.04 -9.47
N THR A 160 -3.11 22.41 -8.73
CA THR A 160 -3.43 21.33 -7.80
C THR A 160 -2.76 21.56 -6.45
N CYS A 161 -3.43 21.22 -5.37
CA CYS A 161 -2.89 21.31 -4.01
C CYS A 161 -3.43 20.16 -3.16
N ALA A 162 -2.57 19.53 -2.37
CA ALA A 162 -2.95 18.52 -1.38
C ALA A 162 -2.82 19.12 0.02
N ILE A 163 -3.93 19.23 0.74
CA ILE A 163 -3.97 19.75 2.10
C ILE A 163 -3.69 18.60 3.07
N LYS A 164 -2.63 18.69 3.87
CA LYS A 164 -2.23 17.64 4.85
C LYS A 164 -2.61 17.95 6.29
N THR A 165 -2.85 19.23 6.61
CA THR A 165 -3.23 19.68 7.94
C THR A 165 -4.52 20.47 7.88
N LYS A 166 -5.37 20.28 8.91
CA LYS A 166 -6.62 21.01 9.00
C LYS A 166 -6.32 22.51 9.11
N THR A 167 -6.81 23.28 8.16
CA THR A 167 -6.61 24.73 8.07
C THR A 167 -7.96 25.44 7.87
N SER A 168 -8.08 26.64 8.39
CA SER A 168 -9.19 27.56 8.11
C SER A 168 -8.99 28.34 6.82
N ASP A 169 -7.75 28.47 6.35
CA ASP A 169 -7.36 29.41 5.29
C ASP A 169 -6.89 28.68 4.04
N LEU A 170 -7.85 28.03 3.35
CA LEU A 170 -7.58 27.28 2.12
C LEU A 170 -6.93 28.13 1.02
N GLU A 171 -7.24 29.43 0.97
CA GLU A 171 -6.68 30.33 -0.03
C GLU A 171 -5.19 30.59 0.17
N ILE A 172 -4.74 30.69 1.43
CA ILE A 172 -3.32 30.85 1.76
C ILE A 172 -2.56 29.58 1.37
N VAL A 173 -3.02 28.42 1.83
CA VAL A 173 -2.35 27.14 1.55
C VAL A 173 -2.34 26.83 0.06
N PHE A 174 -3.45 27.10 -0.64
CA PHE A 174 -3.47 26.96 -2.09
C PHE A 174 -2.54 27.94 -2.80
N GLY A 175 -2.40 29.17 -2.28
CA GLY A 175 -1.48 30.18 -2.81
C GLY A 175 -0.01 29.78 -2.69
N THR A 176 0.37 29.11 -1.61
CA THR A 176 1.76 28.70 -1.34
C THR A 176 2.10 27.34 -1.96
N ASP A 177 1.20 26.36 -1.87
CA ASP A 177 1.53 24.94 -2.07
C ASP A 177 0.94 24.38 -3.38
N LYS A 178 0.50 25.23 -4.31
CA LYS A 178 -0.01 24.75 -5.59
C LYS A 178 1.09 24.28 -6.54
N THR A 179 0.79 23.22 -7.26
CA THR A 179 1.56 22.77 -8.43
C THR A 179 0.70 22.85 -9.68
N THR A 180 1.30 23.06 -10.86
CA THR A 180 0.58 22.96 -12.14
C THR A 180 0.81 21.57 -12.73
N ARG A 181 -0.27 20.90 -13.13
CA ARG A 181 -0.23 19.56 -13.74
C ARG A 181 -1.03 19.51 -15.02
N GLU A 182 -0.55 18.69 -15.95
CA GLU A 182 -1.32 18.23 -17.09
C GLU A 182 -1.95 16.88 -16.74
N PHE A 183 -3.22 16.71 -17.09
CA PHE A 183 -4.00 15.52 -16.78
C PHE A 183 -4.49 14.81 -18.04
N THR A 184 -4.52 13.49 -17.97
CA THR A 184 -5.03 12.62 -19.04
C THR A 184 -6.14 11.70 -18.48
N ALA A 185 -6.50 10.65 -19.22
CA ALA A 185 -7.38 9.60 -18.70
C ALA A 185 -6.73 8.72 -17.62
N GLU A 186 -5.40 8.78 -17.50
CA GLU A 186 -4.63 8.08 -16.47
C GLU A 186 -4.93 8.60 -15.07
N SER A 187 -4.47 7.89 -14.04
CA SER A 187 -4.69 8.28 -12.63
C SER A 187 -4.13 9.65 -12.30
N TRP A 188 -4.93 10.48 -11.62
CA TRP A 188 -4.55 11.81 -11.15
C TRP A 188 -3.96 11.69 -9.75
N ILE A 189 -2.67 11.93 -9.63
CA ILE A 189 -1.93 11.88 -8.35
C ILE A 189 -1.60 13.31 -7.93
N ILE A 190 -2.14 13.73 -6.80
CA ILE A 190 -1.98 15.09 -6.28
C ILE A 190 -0.88 15.07 -5.21
N VAL A 191 0.35 15.30 -5.66
CA VAL A 191 1.53 15.33 -4.78
C VAL A 191 1.85 16.77 -4.39
N PRO A 192 2.11 17.06 -3.10
CA PRO A 192 2.61 18.37 -2.65
C PRO A 192 3.86 18.81 -3.41
N PRO A 193 4.13 20.12 -3.56
CA PRO A 193 5.28 20.63 -4.31
C PRO A 193 6.61 20.00 -3.89
N ASP A 194 6.88 19.91 -2.59
CA ASP A 194 8.15 19.42 -2.05
C ASP A 194 8.37 17.94 -2.35
N GLU A 195 7.34 17.12 -2.17
CA GLU A 195 7.38 15.71 -2.51
C GLU A 195 7.42 15.49 -4.03
N SER A 196 6.71 16.33 -4.80
CA SER A 196 6.74 16.28 -6.26
C SER A 196 8.13 16.58 -6.82
N ARG A 197 8.86 17.53 -6.23
CA ARG A 197 10.25 17.83 -6.61
C ARG A 197 11.15 16.62 -6.36
N LYS A 198 11.00 15.96 -5.21
CA LYS A 198 11.76 14.75 -4.86
C LYS A 198 11.48 13.60 -5.82
N LEU A 199 10.21 13.31 -6.10
CA LEU A 199 9.82 12.26 -7.05
C LEU A 199 10.34 12.53 -8.47
N GLU A 200 10.31 13.79 -8.92
CA GLU A 200 10.84 14.16 -10.23
C GLU A 200 12.36 14.00 -10.29
N LYS A 201 13.09 14.36 -9.22
CA LYS A 201 14.53 14.08 -9.12
C LYS A 201 14.84 12.59 -9.13
N MET A 202 14.02 11.77 -8.46
CA MET A 202 14.14 10.32 -8.53
C MET A 202 14.00 9.82 -9.97
N ARG A 203 12.98 10.29 -10.69
CA ARG A 203 12.73 9.93 -12.09
C ARG A 203 13.86 10.38 -13.03
N LEU A 204 14.40 11.59 -12.84
CA LEU A 204 15.43 12.16 -13.71
C LEU A 204 16.83 11.57 -13.48
N ASN A 205 17.14 11.13 -12.26
CA ASN A 205 18.47 10.62 -11.87
C ASN A 205 18.47 9.11 -11.58
N GLY A 206 17.47 8.39 -12.10
CA GLY A 206 17.35 6.95 -11.94
C GLY A 206 17.00 6.24 -13.24
N THR A 207 17.20 4.94 -13.23
CA THR A 207 16.80 4.00 -14.28
C THR A 207 15.68 3.12 -13.74
N GLU A 208 14.60 2.91 -14.49
CA GLU A 208 13.49 2.07 -14.03
C GLU A 208 13.97 0.65 -13.74
N LEU A 209 13.44 0.05 -12.67
CA LEU A 209 13.85 -1.26 -12.19
C LEU A 209 13.70 -2.36 -13.25
N GLU A 210 12.70 -2.24 -14.14
CA GLU A 210 12.50 -3.16 -15.26
C GLU A 210 13.57 -3.10 -16.35
N GLU A 211 14.30 -1.98 -16.46
CA GLU A 211 15.40 -1.81 -17.43
C GLU A 211 16.72 -2.43 -16.94
N LEU A 212 16.80 -2.77 -15.65
CA LEU A 212 17.97 -3.41 -15.05
C LEU A 212 17.93 -4.94 -15.25
N PRO A 213 19.09 -5.63 -15.22
CA PRO A 213 19.18 -7.09 -15.36
C PRO A 213 18.71 -7.80 -14.07
N LEU A 214 17.44 -7.62 -13.73
CA LEU A 214 16.79 -8.12 -12.51
C LEU A 214 15.56 -8.95 -12.89
N ASN A 215 15.10 -9.78 -11.95
CA ASN A 215 13.83 -10.49 -12.08
C ASN A 215 13.04 -10.37 -10.77
N ILE A 216 11.74 -10.14 -10.90
CA ILE A 216 10.80 -10.16 -9.77
C ILE A 216 9.86 -11.36 -9.93
N TYR A 217 9.82 -12.21 -8.90
CA TYR A 217 8.95 -13.37 -8.84
C TYR A 217 8.00 -13.28 -7.65
N ARG A 218 6.73 -13.63 -7.88
CA ARG A 218 5.76 -13.79 -6.79
C ARG A 218 6.10 -15.02 -5.96
N GLY A 219 5.79 -15.02 -4.68
CA GLY A 219 5.90 -16.21 -3.83
C GLY A 219 4.82 -17.26 -4.12
N ILE A 220 4.85 -18.33 -3.33
CA ILE A 220 4.17 -19.60 -3.64
C ILE A 220 2.71 -19.57 -3.21
N LEU A 221 1.81 -19.87 -4.15
CA LEU A 221 0.39 -20.09 -3.90
C LEU A 221 0.07 -21.58 -3.79
N THR A 222 -0.25 -22.03 -2.58
CA THR A 222 -0.55 -23.45 -2.31
C THR A 222 -1.98 -23.84 -2.70
N GLY A 223 -2.93 -22.90 -2.64
CA GLY A 223 -4.37 -23.16 -2.81
C GLY A 223 -5.05 -23.80 -1.60
N TYR A 224 -4.32 -24.28 -0.58
CA TYR A 224 -4.87 -24.75 0.70
C TYR A 224 -3.79 -24.83 1.79
N ASN A 225 -3.48 -23.67 2.40
CA ASN A 225 -2.34 -23.50 3.31
C ASN A 225 -2.26 -24.54 4.45
N GLU A 226 -3.39 -24.94 5.03
CA GLU A 226 -3.44 -25.89 6.17
C GLU A 226 -2.73 -27.23 5.89
N ALA A 227 -2.77 -27.72 4.64
CA ALA A 227 -2.12 -28.98 4.28
C ALA A 227 -0.63 -28.84 4.00
N PHE A 228 -0.19 -27.66 3.52
CA PHE A 228 1.16 -27.46 3.00
C PHE A 228 2.09 -26.73 3.96
N TYR A 229 1.54 -25.88 4.84
CA TYR A 229 2.31 -25.17 5.87
C TYR A 229 2.37 -26.05 7.11
N ILE A 230 3.57 -26.32 7.59
CA ILE A 230 3.81 -27.20 8.73
C ILE A 230 4.75 -26.53 9.73
N ASP A 231 4.57 -26.88 11.00
CA ASP A 231 5.47 -26.48 12.08
C ASP A 231 6.69 -27.42 12.19
N GLU A 232 7.61 -27.08 13.10
CA GLU A 232 8.83 -27.86 13.32
C GLU A 232 8.54 -29.26 13.90
N GLU A 233 7.47 -29.44 14.68
CA GLU A 233 7.08 -30.74 15.22
C GLU A 233 6.62 -31.68 14.09
N THR A 234 5.71 -31.20 13.24
CA THR A 234 5.21 -31.93 12.08
C THR A 234 6.33 -32.22 11.11
N ARG A 235 7.23 -31.26 10.83
CA ARG A 235 8.43 -31.48 10.02
C ARG A 235 9.26 -32.65 10.55
N LYS A 236 9.59 -32.67 11.84
CA LYS A 236 10.36 -33.77 12.46
C LYS A 236 9.63 -35.10 12.34
N LYS A 237 8.32 -35.12 12.59
CA LYS A 237 7.49 -36.32 12.46
C LYS A 237 7.54 -36.90 11.04
N LEU A 238 7.41 -36.06 10.01
CA LEU A 238 7.44 -36.49 8.61
C LEU A 238 8.83 -37.02 8.20
N ILE A 239 9.90 -36.32 8.58
CA ILE A 239 11.28 -36.74 8.28
C ILE A 239 11.63 -38.05 9.02
N ASN A 240 11.16 -38.23 10.25
CA ASN A 240 11.37 -39.48 11.00
C ASN A 240 10.60 -40.66 10.40
N ALA A 241 9.40 -40.42 9.85
CA ALA A 241 8.62 -41.45 9.18
C ALA A 241 9.19 -41.81 7.80
N ASP A 242 9.72 -40.83 7.07
CA ASP A 242 10.39 -41.00 5.78
C ASP A 242 11.43 -39.89 5.59
N ALA A 243 12.71 -40.28 5.60
CA ALA A 243 13.83 -39.34 5.47
C ALA A 243 13.80 -38.54 4.16
N ARG A 244 13.20 -39.07 3.08
CA ARG A 244 13.06 -38.36 1.80
C ARG A 244 12.16 -37.14 1.90
N SER A 245 11.27 -37.06 2.91
CA SER A 245 10.46 -35.87 3.18
C SER A 245 11.30 -34.60 3.31
N ALA A 246 12.55 -34.72 3.79
CA ALA A 246 13.47 -33.59 3.90
C ALA A 246 13.81 -32.93 2.56
N GLU A 247 13.68 -33.64 1.43
CA GLU A 247 13.88 -33.09 0.08
C GLU A 247 12.81 -32.05 -0.27
N LEU A 248 11.57 -32.29 0.19
CA LEU A 248 10.39 -31.47 -0.14
C LEU A 248 10.05 -30.44 0.94
N ILE A 249 10.56 -30.57 2.16
CA ILE A 249 10.25 -29.63 3.24
C ILE A 249 11.30 -28.52 3.29
N LYS A 250 10.88 -27.27 3.04
CA LYS A 250 11.76 -26.09 3.02
C LYS A 250 11.25 -24.99 3.95
N PRO A 251 12.12 -24.20 4.59
CA PRO A 251 11.70 -23.07 5.39
C PRO A 251 11.04 -22.00 4.50
N MET A 252 9.99 -21.37 5.02
CA MET A 252 9.18 -20.38 4.31
C MET A 252 8.79 -19.24 5.24
N VAL A 253 8.78 -18.03 4.71
CA VAL A 253 8.28 -16.82 5.36
C VAL A 253 6.94 -16.39 4.76
N ARG A 254 6.09 -15.77 5.58
CA ARG A 254 4.91 -15.03 5.12
C ARG A 254 5.24 -13.56 5.01
N GLY A 255 4.42 -12.81 4.26
CA GLY A 255 4.59 -11.36 4.13
C GLY A 255 4.69 -10.60 5.46
N ARG A 256 4.04 -11.07 6.53
CA ARG A 256 4.09 -10.44 7.87
C ARG A 256 5.40 -10.68 8.62
N ASP A 257 6.18 -11.68 8.20
CA ASP A 257 7.41 -12.08 8.89
C ASP A 257 8.64 -11.31 8.36
N ILE A 258 8.46 -10.55 7.26
CA ILE A 258 9.50 -9.77 6.60
C ILE A 258 9.53 -8.35 7.20
N SER A 259 10.69 -7.97 7.73
CA SER A 259 10.98 -6.66 8.35
C SER A 259 12.22 -6.02 7.70
N PRO A 260 12.44 -4.70 7.82
CA PRO A 260 13.60 -4.06 7.20
C PRO A 260 14.89 -4.70 7.73
N TYR A 261 15.69 -5.27 6.83
CA TYR A 261 16.94 -5.97 7.17
C TYR A 261 16.80 -7.20 8.09
N GLU A 262 15.59 -7.78 8.24
CA GLU A 262 15.37 -8.93 9.13
C GLU A 262 14.19 -9.81 8.73
N ILE A 263 14.30 -11.12 9.01
CA ILE A 263 13.19 -12.06 9.01
C ILE A 263 12.87 -12.42 10.47
N THR A 264 11.64 -12.13 10.89
CA THR A 264 11.21 -12.23 12.30
C THR A 264 10.58 -13.59 12.66
N GLY A 265 10.34 -14.44 11.65
CA GLY A 265 9.76 -15.76 11.84
C GLY A 265 9.74 -16.55 10.54
N PHE A 266 9.61 -17.87 10.68
CA PHE A 266 9.40 -18.76 9.54
C PHE A 266 8.61 -19.99 9.98
N GLU A 267 7.97 -20.61 9.01
CA GLU A 267 7.36 -21.94 9.09
C GLU A 267 8.03 -22.84 8.04
N TYR A 268 7.50 -24.05 7.84
CA TYR A 268 7.96 -24.91 6.76
C TYR A 268 6.87 -25.14 5.72
N LEU A 269 7.29 -25.31 4.46
CA LEU A 269 6.43 -25.61 3.33
C LEU A 269 6.76 -26.99 2.77
N ILE A 270 5.72 -27.80 2.52
CA ILE A 270 5.80 -29.00 1.69
C ILE A 270 5.78 -28.57 0.20
N CYS A 271 6.92 -28.72 -0.47
CA CYS A 271 7.19 -28.20 -1.81
C CYS A 271 6.85 -29.21 -2.91
N THR A 272 5.57 -29.50 -3.10
CA THR A 272 5.08 -30.35 -4.20
C THR A 272 4.69 -29.53 -5.42
N PHE A 273 5.66 -28.83 -6.02
CA PHE A 273 5.36 -27.94 -7.16
C PHE A 273 5.09 -28.75 -8.44
N PRO A 274 4.08 -28.40 -9.25
CA PRO A 274 3.86 -29.05 -10.55
C PRO A 274 5.09 -29.09 -11.45
N SER A 275 5.96 -28.07 -11.41
CA SER A 275 7.19 -28.03 -12.22
C SER A 275 8.22 -29.11 -11.86
N LEU A 276 8.13 -29.70 -10.67
CA LEU A 276 9.02 -30.77 -10.22
C LEU A 276 8.62 -32.14 -10.79
N ASN A 277 7.43 -32.26 -11.39
CA ASN A 277 6.92 -33.51 -11.98
C ASN A 277 7.03 -34.71 -11.03
N LEU A 278 6.70 -34.50 -9.75
CA LEU A 278 6.89 -35.51 -8.72
C LEU A 278 5.97 -36.72 -8.94
N ASP A 279 6.48 -37.88 -8.56
CA ASP A 279 5.69 -39.05 -8.25
C ASP A 279 5.55 -39.15 -6.72
N ILE A 280 4.34 -38.90 -6.23
CA ILE A 280 4.04 -38.82 -4.80
C ILE A 280 4.20 -40.17 -4.08
N GLU A 281 4.17 -41.29 -4.81
CA GLU A 281 4.41 -42.62 -4.24
C GLU A 281 5.83 -42.78 -3.70
N ASN A 282 6.77 -41.95 -4.17
CA ASN A 282 8.14 -41.91 -3.65
C ASN A 282 8.28 -41.22 -2.29
N TYR A 283 7.23 -40.57 -1.79
CA TYR A 283 7.21 -39.79 -0.55
C TYR A 283 5.99 -40.19 0.32
N PRO A 284 5.90 -41.44 0.80
CA PRO A 284 4.73 -41.96 1.49
C PRO A 284 4.32 -41.15 2.73
N ALA A 285 5.27 -40.64 3.53
CA ALA A 285 4.91 -39.82 4.70
C ALA A 285 4.24 -38.49 4.31
N ILE A 286 4.74 -37.84 3.26
CA ILE A 286 4.12 -36.62 2.71
C ILE A 286 2.75 -36.93 2.11
N LYS A 287 2.63 -38.03 1.36
CA LYS A 287 1.36 -38.49 0.79
C LYS A 287 0.30 -38.67 1.86
N GLU A 288 0.60 -39.43 2.91
CA GLU A 288 -0.34 -39.70 4.00
C GLU A 288 -0.71 -38.44 4.78
N HIS A 289 0.26 -37.55 5.03
CA HIS A 289 -0.01 -36.24 5.63
C HIS A 289 -1.01 -35.43 4.81
N LEU A 290 -0.78 -35.29 3.50
CA LEU A 290 -1.70 -34.55 2.63
C LEU A 290 -3.08 -35.24 2.58
N LEU A 291 -3.14 -36.57 2.47
CA LEU A 291 -4.42 -37.31 2.48
C LEU A 291 -5.21 -37.14 3.77
N SER A 292 -4.57 -36.89 4.91
CA SER A 292 -5.25 -36.63 6.18
C SER A 292 -6.15 -35.39 6.16
N PHE A 293 -5.93 -34.46 5.22
CA PHE A 293 -6.79 -33.29 4.99
C PHE A 293 -7.95 -33.57 4.03
N GLY A 294 -8.01 -34.78 3.46
CA GLY A 294 -9.06 -35.25 2.56
C GLY A 294 -8.73 -35.04 1.08
N TYR A 295 -8.76 -36.12 0.31
CA TYR A 295 -8.56 -36.10 -1.14
C TYR A 295 -9.51 -35.13 -1.86
N ASP A 296 -10.80 -35.18 -1.52
CA ASP A 296 -11.82 -34.33 -2.15
C ASP A 296 -11.61 -32.84 -1.90
N ARG A 297 -10.94 -32.48 -0.80
CA ARG A 297 -10.57 -31.10 -0.51
C ARG A 297 -9.33 -30.67 -1.28
N LEU A 298 -8.37 -31.57 -1.46
CA LEU A 298 -7.09 -31.28 -2.12
C LEU A 298 -7.14 -31.37 -3.65
N LYS A 299 -8.07 -32.13 -4.23
CA LYS A 299 -8.22 -32.18 -5.70
C LYS A 299 -8.50 -30.78 -6.25
N GLN A 300 -7.96 -30.51 -7.44
CA GLN A 300 -8.01 -29.20 -8.09
C GLN A 300 -9.06 -29.20 -9.21
N THR A 301 -10.31 -29.57 -8.89
CA THR A 301 -11.39 -29.70 -9.89
C THR A 301 -12.25 -28.45 -10.02
N GLY A 302 -12.24 -27.56 -9.01
CA GLY A 302 -13.11 -26.39 -8.92
C GLY A 302 -14.54 -26.68 -8.44
N ASP A 303 -14.82 -27.93 -8.04
CA ASP A 303 -16.11 -28.30 -7.45
C ASP A 303 -16.26 -27.68 -6.05
N ASN A 304 -17.50 -27.63 -5.54
CA ASN A 304 -17.76 -27.13 -4.19
C ASN A 304 -16.97 -27.95 -3.14
N GLY A 305 -16.15 -27.29 -2.34
CA GLY A 305 -15.29 -27.91 -1.33
C GLY A 305 -13.92 -28.40 -1.82
N ALA A 306 -13.66 -28.36 -3.14
CA ALA A 306 -12.37 -28.65 -3.74
C ALA A 306 -11.55 -27.36 -3.96
N ARG A 307 -10.24 -27.50 -4.25
CA ARG A 307 -9.41 -26.37 -4.67
C ARG A 307 -9.81 -25.90 -6.08
N LYS A 308 -9.38 -24.67 -6.41
CA LYS A 308 -9.57 -24.05 -7.73
C LYS A 308 -9.19 -25.02 -8.85
N LYS A 309 -9.95 -25.03 -9.94
CA LYS A 309 -9.65 -25.87 -11.10
C LYS A 309 -8.29 -25.54 -11.71
N THR A 310 -7.39 -26.52 -11.77
CA THR A 310 -6.09 -26.43 -12.47
C THR A 310 -5.80 -27.76 -13.18
N ASN A 311 -4.66 -27.84 -13.86
CA ASN A 311 -4.15 -29.09 -14.44
C ASN A 311 -3.18 -29.83 -13.48
N GLY A 312 -3.00 -29.32 -12.26
CA GLY A 312 -2.11 -29.91 -11.26
C GLY A 312 -2.72 -31.15 -10.61
N LYS A 313 -1.87 -32.02 -10.11
CA LYS A 313 -2.28 -33.19 -9.33
C LYS A 313 -2.83 -32.75 -7.96
N TRP A 314 -3.63 -33.61 -7.33
CA TRP A 314 -4.29 -33.31 -6.05
C TRP A 314 -3.32 -32.95 -4.92
N PHE A 315 -2.09 -33.47 -4.94
CA PHE A 315 -1.06 -33.22 -3.93
C PHE A 315 -0.17 -32.01 -4.25
N GLU A 316 -0.31 -31.41 -5.43
CA GLU A 316 0.57 -30.32 -5.87
C GLU A 316 0.09 -28.96 -5.34
N THR A 317 0.98 -27.97 -5.28
CA THR A 317 0.58 -26.56 -5.08
C THR A 317 -0.28 -26.07 -6.25
N GLN A 318 -0.96 -24.92 -6.08
CA GLN A 318 -1.88 -24.41 -7.10
C GLN A 318 -1.15 -23.85 -8.33
N ASP A 319 -0.08 -23.08 -8.10
CA ASP A 319 0.75 -22.54 -9.17
C ASP A 319 1.93 -23.48 -9.49
N SER A 320 2.44 -23.46 -10.72
CA SER A 320 3.49 -24.38 -11.19
C SER A 320 4.86 -24.14 -10.55
N ILE A 321 5.17 -22.89 -10.20
CA ILE A 321 6.44 -22.43 -9.62
C ILE A 321 7.66 -22.90 -10.45
N SER A 322 7.64 -22.70 -11.77
CA SER A 322 8.76 -23.05 -12.66
C SER A 322 10.08 -22.35 -12.31
N TYR A 323 10.01 -21.20 -11.63
CA TYR A 323 11.15 -20.43 -11.13
C TYR A 323 11.62 -20.87 -9.73
N HIS A 324 11.25 -22.07 -9.24
CA HIS A 324 11.59 -22.50 -7.87
C HIS A 324 13.10 -22.45 -7.55
N LYS A 325 13.98 -22.54 -8.56
CA LYS A 325 15.44 -22.45 -8.39
C LYS A 325 15.89 -21.05 -8.00
N GLU A 326 15.11 -20.02 -8.33
CA GLU A 326 15.42 -18.62 -8.00
C GLU A 326 15.38 -18.38 -6.48
N PHE A 327 14.57 -19.14 -5.73
CA PHE A 327 14.58 -19.05 -4.27
C PHE A 327 15.90 -19.51 -3.63
N ALA A 328 16.70 -20.33 -4.33
CA ALA A 328 17.99 -20.79 -3.83
C ALA A 328 19.12 -19.78 -4.06
N LYS A 329 18.90 -18.77 -4.92
CA LYS A 329 19.86 -17.68 -5.15
C LYS A 329 19.81 -16.68 -3.99
N SER A 330 20.89 -15.90 -3.86
CA SER A 330 20.84 -14.64 -3.12
C SER A 330 19.76 -13.75 -3.72
N LYS A 331 18.94 -13.14 -2.86
CA LYS A 331 17.74 -12.43 -3.28
C LYS A 331 17.33 -11.36 -2.28
N ILE A 332 16.51 -10.41 -2.72
CA ILE A 332 15.77 -9.53 -1.81
C ILE A 332 14.36 -10.09 -1.67
N ILE A 333 13.88 -10.24 -0.43
CA ILE A 333 12.50 -10.66 -0.13
C ILE A 333 11.74 -9.43 0.39
N TYR A 334 10.51 -9.23 -0.11
CA TYR A 334 9.64 -8.13 0.33
C TYR A 334 8.16 -8.53 0.30
N PRO A 335 7.30 -7.94 1.15
CA PRO A 335 5.88 -8.26 1.20
C PRO A 335 5.10 -7.60 0.06
N ASN A 336 4.02 -8.25 -0.39
CA ASN A 336 3.06 -7.65 -1.32
C ASN A 336 2.30 -6.46 -0.69
N MET A 337 2.08 -6.49 0.63
CA MET A 337 1.25 -5.49 1.32
C MET A 337 1.93 -5.05 2.61
N THR A 338 2.16 -3.75 2.79
CA THR A 338 2.87 -3.24 3.96
C THR A 338 2.60 -1.76 4.24
N SER A 339 2.81 -1.34 5.48
CA SER A 339 2.84 0.06 5.93
C SER A 339 4.26 0.53 6.33
N VAL A 340 5.22 -0.39 6.41
CA VAL A 340 6.59 -0.14 6.92
C VAL A 340 7.67 -0.32 5.83
N PHE A 341 7.28 -0.81 4.64
CA PHE A 341 8.14 -1.00 3.46
C PHE A 341 9.42 -1.82 3.69
N PRO A 342 9.32 -3.08 4.16
CA PRO A 342 10.49 -3.86 4.55
C PRO A 342 11.09 -4.64 3.38
N PHE A 343 12.36 -4.36 3.07
CA PHE A 343 13.16 -5.16 2.13
C PHE A 343 14.29 -5.85 2.89
N THR A 344 14.50 -7.13 2.62
CA THR A 344 15.52 -7.94 3.31
C THR A 344 16.35 -8.70 2.30
N TYR A 345 17.67 -8.54 2.36
CA TYR A 345 18.60 -9.40 1.64
C TYR A 345 18.65 -10.79 2.30
N ASP A 346 18.49 -11.84 1.52
CA ASP A 346 18.47 -13.23 1.96
C ASP A 346 19.44 -14.10 1.17
N GLU A 347 20.24 -14.86 1.91
CA GLU A 347 21.09 -15.95 1.41
C GLU A 347 20.69 -17.31 2.01
N SER A 348 19.66 -17.36 2.86
CA SER A 348 19.24 -18.54 3.61
C SER A 348 18.29 -19.46 2.83
N GLN A 349 18.13 -19.21 1.53
CA GLN A 349 17.24 -19.96 0.62
C GLN A 349 15.78 -20.01 1.08
N LEU A 350 15.33 -18.98 1.81
CA LEU A 350 13.97 -18.92 2.33
C LEU A 350 12.96 -18.85 1.17
N LEU A 351 11.88 -19.62 1.28
CA LEU A 351 10.74 -19.50 0.40
C LEU A 351 9.82 -18.37 0.88
N GLY A 352 9.12 -17.72 -0.05
CA GLY A 352 8.09 -16.73 0.29
C GLY A 352 6.70 -17.25 -0.11
N ASN A 353 5.67 -16.95 0.67
CA ASN A 353 4.29 -17.23 0.26
C ASN A 353 3.77 -16.25 -0.79
N ASP A 354 2.55 -16.48 -1.27
CA ASP A 354 1.88 -15.67 -2.29
C ASP A 354 1.63 -14.19 -1.90
N LYS A 355 1.96 -13.82 -0.65
CA LYS A 355 1.92 -12.45 -0.09
C LYS A 355 3.30 -11.82 0.04
N SER A 356 4.31 -12.40 -0.59
CA SER A 356 5.65 -11.84 -0.75
C SER A 356 6.13 -11.99 -2.20
N PHE A 357 7.16 -11.23 -2.53
CA PHE A 357 7.92 -11.33 -3.77
C PHE A 357 9.40 -11.53 -3.45
N ILE A 358 10.12 -12.07 -4.42
CA ILE A 358 11.57 -12.10 -4.43
C ILE A 358 12.10 -11.31 -5.62
N LEU A 359 13.24 -10.66 -5.43
CA LEU A 359 14.01 -9.99 -6.47
C LEU A 359 15.41 -10.61 -6.56
N THR A 360 15.81 -11.03 -7.75
CA THR A 360 17.09 -11.68 -8.05
C THR A 360 17.79 -10.98 -9.19
N VAL A 361 19.12 -11.08 -9.26
CA VAL A 361 19.90 -10.59 -10.39
C VAL A 361 20.00 -11.62 -11.53
N GLN A 362 20.14 -11.13 -12.76
CA GLN A 362 20.47 -11.93 -13.94
C GLN A 362 21.99 -12.08 -14.10
N ASP A 363 22.76 -11.06 -13.69
CA ASP A 363 24.22 -11.01 -13.68
C ASP A 363 24.75 -10.14 -12.53
N ASP A 364 26.08 -10.05 -12.37
CA ASP A 364 26.72 -9.35 -11.24
C ASP A 364 26.84 -7.82 -11.44
N SER A 365 26.21 -7.24 -12.46
CA SER A 365 26.29 -5.79 -12.73
C SER A 365 25.53 -4.93 -11.70
N VAL A 366 24.61 -5.55 -10.93
CA VAL A 366 23.80 -4.86 -9.91
C VAL A 366 23.96 -5.54 -8.56
N SER A 367 24.34 -4.78 -7.54
CA SER A 367 24.45 -5.29 -6.17
C SER A 367 23.10 -5.33 -5.46
N LEU A 368 22.65 -6.52 -5.03
CA LEU A 368 21.45 -6.67 -4.21
C LEU A 368 21.58 -5.99 -2.84
N LEU A 369 22.79 -5.90 -2.29
CA LEU A 369 23.04 -5.20 -1.03
C LEU A 369 22.88 -3.68 -1.19
N PHE A 370 23.34 -3.12 -2.32
CA PHE A 370 23.07 -1.73 -2.69
C PHE A 370 21.58 -1.47 -2.83
N LEU A 371 20.87 -2.29 -3.61
CA LEU A 371 19.42 -2.17 -3.79
C LEU A 371 18.66 -2.29 -2.47
N THR A 372 19.11 -3.15 -1.55
CA THR A 372 18.48 -3.30 -0.23
C THR A 372 18.59 -2.01 0.59
N ALA A 373 19.71 -1.30 0.54
CA ALA A 373 19.83 0.01 1.18
C ALA A 373 18.89 1.04 0.53
N VAL A 374 18.90 1.12 -0.81
CA VAL A 374 18.05 2.07 -1.56
C VAL A 374 16.57 1.83 -1.27
N PHE A 375 16.09 0.59 -1.31
CA PHE A 375 14.67 0.27 -1.13
C PHE A 375 14.16 0.49 0.29
N ASN A 376 15.04 0.45 1.30
CA ASN A 376 14.68 0.78 2.68
C ASN A 376 14.87 2.28 3.03
N SER A 377 15.29 3.11 2.07
CA SER A 377 15.46 4.56 2.28
C SER A 377 14.13 5.32 2.38
N SER A 378 14.19 6.51 2.97
CA SER A 378 13.06 7.44 3.09
C SER A 378 12.50 7.89 1.74
N LEU A 379 13.35 8.05 0.71
CA LEU A 379 12.87 8.34 -0.66
C LEU A 379 12.15 7.15 -1.28
N ALA A 380 12.64 5.93 -1.07
CA ALA A 380 11.95 4.76 -1.60
C ALA A 380 10.55 4.63 -0.98
N LYS A 381 10.44 4.87 0.34
CA LYS A 381 9.15 4.95 1.03
C LYS A 381 8.23 6.02 0.44
N LEU A 382 8.76 7.22 0.16
CA LEU A 382 8.00 8.30 -0.48
C LEU A 382 7.50 7.89 -1.87
N TRP A 383 8.36 7.27 -2.68
CA TRP A 383 8.00 6.82 -4.02
C TRP A 383 6.90 5.75 -3.98
N ILE A 384 7.04 4.73 -3.12
CA ILE A 384 6.03 3.68 -2.97
C ILE A 384 4.70 4.27 -2.49
N TRP A 385 4.74 5.25 -1.59
CA TRP A 385 3.54 5.92 -1.10
C TRP A 385 2.71 6.56 -2.22
N TRP A 386 3.36 7.17 -3.22
CA TRP A 386 2.69 7.88 -4.29
C TRP A 386 2.41 7.02 -5.54
N ASN A 387 3.22 5.99 -5.79
CA ASN A 387 3.13 5.20 -7.02
C ASN A 387 2.50 3.81 -6.83
N CYS A 388 2.43 3.29 -5.60
CA CYS A 388 1.77 2.02 -5.33
C CYS A 388 0.32 2.21 -4.79
N PRO A 389 -0.64 1.36 -5.20
CA PRO A 389 -2.01 1.45 -4.75
C PRO A 389 -2.16 1.36 -3.23
N GLU A 390 -3.13 2.11 -2.69
CA GLU A 390 -3.53 2.01 -1.29
C GLU A 390 -4.57 0.91 -1.10
N LEU A 391 -4.43 0.10 -0.05
CA LEU A 391 -5.33 -1.01 0.29
C LEU A 391 -6.27 -0.69 1.47
N GLY A 392 -6.28 0.56 1.94
CA GLY A 392 -6.86 0.97 3.22
C GLY A 392 -5.90 0.77 4.40
N ASP A 393 -6.20 1.42 5.53
CA ASP A 393 -5.38 1.39 6.75
C ASP A 393 -3.91 1.79 6.55
N ASN A 394 -3.63 2.74 5.65
CA ASN A 394 -2.28 3.22 5.29
C ASN A 394 -1.33 2.14 4.74
N ARG A 395 -1.84 1.00 4.27
CA ARG A 395 -1.03 -0.03 3.61
C ARG A 395 -0.97 0.20 2.09
N ARG A 396 0.18 -0.07 1.50
CA ARG A 396 0.40 -0.04 0.05
C ARG A 396 0.56 -1.45 -0.51
N GLU A 397 0.15 -1.64 -1.76
CA GLU A 397 0.36 -2.88 -2.51
C GLU A 397 1.59 -2.78 -3.44
N ILE A 398 2.65 -3.52 -3.13
CA ILE A 398 3.93 -3.51 -3.87
C ILE A 398 3.98 -4.72 -4.81
N ARG A 399 3.04 -4.80 -5.75
CA ARG A 399 3.11 -5.80 -6.83
C ARG A 399 4.20 -5.43 -7.84
N LYS A 400 4.72 -6.44 -8.53
CA LYS A 400 5.64 -6.30 -9.67
C LYS A 400 5.22 -5.19 -10.63
N VAL A 401 3.96 -5.21 -11.10
CA VAL A 401 3.41 -4.23 -12.08
C VAL A 401 3.50 -2.76 -11.66
N TYR A 402 3.69 -2.49 -10.37
CA TYR A 402 3.92 -1.14 -9.88
C TYR A 402 5.39 -0.92 -9.58
N PHE A 403 6.01 -1.86 -8.85
CA PHE A 403 7.37 -1.71 -8.34
C PHE A 403 8.44 -1.79 -9.44
N GLU A 404 8.13 -2.38 -10.59
CA GLU A 404 9.05 -2.44 -11.73
C GLU A 404 9.36 -1.06 -12.35
N HIS A 405 8.53 -0.05 -12.05
CA HIS A 405 8.77 1.36 -12.42
C HIS A 405 9.56 2.15 -11.37
N PHE A 406 10.06 1.51 -10.30
CA PHE A 406 10.88 2.19 -9.31
C PHE A 406 12.18 2.70 -9.96
N PRO A 407 12.49 4.01 -9.91
CA PRO A 407 13.71 4.54 -10.49
C PRO A 407 14.89 4.23 -9.55
N VAL A 408 15.77 3.32 -9.94
CA VAL A 408 17.00 3.00 -9.19
C VAL A 408 18.06 4.06 -9.48
N PRO A 409 18.69 4.67 -8.45
CA PRO A 409 19.61 5.78 -8.66
C PRO A 409 20.91 5.31 -9.34
N HIS A 410 21.51 6.19 -10.14
CA HIS A 410 22.83 5.93 -10.71
C HIS A 410 23.91 6.11 -9.65
N ALA A 411 24.65 5.04 -9.34
CA ALA A 411 25.77 5.04 -8.39
C ALA A 411 27.03 4.53 -9.08
N ASN A 412 28.17 5.16 -8.80
CA ASN A 412 29.46 4.60 -9.19
C ASN A 412 29.83 3.40 -8.29
N GLU A 413 30.93 2.70 -8.62
CA GLU A 413 31.36 1.51 -7.88
C GLU A 413 31.60 1.78 -6.39
N GLU A 414 32.20 2.93 -6.05
CA GLU A 414 32.50 3.33 -4.66
C GLU A 414 31.22 3.59 -3.87
N GLN A 415 30.28 4.38 -4.41
CA GLN A 415 29.00 4.69 -3.80
C GLN A 415 28.16 3.43 -3.60
N SER A 416 28.12 2.55 -4.61
CA SER A 416 27.44 1.25 -4.55
C SER A 416 28.03 0.36 -3.45
N ALA A 417 29.37 0.29 -3.35
CA ALA A 417 30.05 -0.48 -2.32
C ALA A 417 29.81 0.08 -0.91
N MET A 418 29.80 1.40 -0.74
CA MET A 418 29.50 2.04 0.54
C MET A 418 28.08 1.73 1.02
N LEU A 419 27.06 1.87 0.15
CA LEU A 419 25.68 1.51 0.49
C LEU A 419 25.52 0.02 0.77
N ALA A 420 26.21 -0.85 0.02
CA ALA A 420 26.23 -2.28 0.30
C ALA A 420 26.82 -2.58 1.69
N GLN A 421 27.89 -1.88 2.08
CA GLN A 421 28.49 -1.99 3.41
C GLN A 421 27.54 -1.50 4.51
N CYS A 422 26.80 -0.42 4.28
CA CYS A 422 25.74 0.04 5.18
C CYS A 422 24.66 -1.03 5.36
N THR A 423 24.23 -1.72 4.31
CA THR A 423 23.28 -2.85 4.40
C THR A 423 23.81 -3.98 5.29
N ILE A 424 25.07 -4.37 5.10
CA ILE A 424 25.72 -5.43 5.90
C ILE A 424 25.73 -5.03 7.38
N GLU A 425 26.21 -3.82 7.67
CA GLU A 425 26.30 -3.32 9.04
C GLU A 425 24.93 -3.17 9.68
N ARG A 426 23.95 -2.63 8.95
CA ARG A 426 22.58 -2.46 9.43
C ARG A 426 21.92 -3.80 9.77
N THR A 427 22.11 -4.81 8.92
CA THR A 427 21.63 -6.18 9.14
C THR A 427 22.28 -6.81 10.38
N ARG A 428 23.60 -6.63 10.55
CA ARG A 428 24.35 -7.10 11.73
C ARG A 428 23.85 -6.45 13.02
N LEU A 429 23.61 -5.14 13.00
CA LEU A 429 23.09 -4.39 14.15
C LEU A 429 21.67 -4.85 14.51
N THR A 430 20.77 -5.04 13.52
CA THR A 430 19.43 -5.59 13.77
C THR A 430 19.52 -6.95 14.45
N THR A 431 20.32 -7.86 13.87
CA THR A 431 20.51 -9.22 14.39
C THR A 431 21.07 -9.20 15.82
N SER A 432 21.98 -8.26 16.11
CA SER A 432 22.55 -8.11 17.45
C SER A 432 21.51 -7.61 18.46
N LEU A 433 20.69 -6.64 18.06
CA LEU A 433 19.61 -6.10 18.90
C LEU A 433 18.55 -7.17 19.17
N GLU A 434 18.14 -7.92 18.15
CA GLU A 434 17.16 -8.99 18.30
C GLU A 434 17.70 -10.10 19.23
N ASN A 435 18.93 -10.55 19.02
CA ASN A 435 19.55 -11.56 19.89
C ASN A 435 19.60 -11.12 21.36
N LEU A 436 19.98 -9.87 21.62
CA LEU A 436 19.99 -9.29 22.96
C LEU A 436 18.58 -9.22 23.56
N THR A 437 17.63 -8.70 22.78
CA THR A 437 16.23 -8.53 23.18
C THR A 437 15.59 -9.88 23.49
N SER A 438 15.70 -10.85 22.58
CA SER A 438 15.23 -12.22 22.73
C SER A 438 15.88 -12.95 23.92
N LYS A 439 17.18 -12.72 24.18
CA LYS A 439 17.86 -13.29 25.36
C LYS A 439 17.27 -12.74 26.67
N PHE A 440 17.04 -11.43 26.74
CA PHE A 440 16.42 -10.82 27.92
C PHE A 440 14.99 -11.32 28.11
N GLN A 441 14.19 -11.36 27.04
CA GLN A 441 12.82 -11.88 27.03
C GLN A 441 12.75 -13.33 27.57
N ARG A 442 13.59 -14.24 27.05
CA ARG A 442 13.67 -15.62 27.57
C ARG A 442 14.05 -15.68 29.05
N THR A 443 14.91 -14.77 29.49
CA THR A 443 15.38 -14.71 30.88
C THR A 443 14.23 -14.31 31.82
N ILE A 444 13.45 -13.29 31.47
CA ILE A 444 12.28 -12.87 32.27
C ILE A 444 11.15 -13.90 32.20
N GLN A 445 10.90 -14.51 31.04
CA GLN A 445 9.89 -15.57 30.92
C GLN A 445 10.22 -16.76 31.80
N ARG A 446 11.47 -17.22 31.79
CA ARG A 446 11.92 -18.32 32.64
C ARG A 446 11.89 -17.97 34.12
N LYS A 447 12.39 -16.79 34.51
CA LYS A 447 12.42 -16.39 35.93
C LYS A 447 11.01 -16.28 36.51
N PHE A 448 10.08 -15.70 35.75
CA PHE A 448 8.74 -15.35 36.23
C PHE A 448 7.65 -16.31 35.74
N SER A 449 8.02 -17.40 35.06
CA SER A 449 7.10 -18.38 34.50
C SER A 449 6.00 -17.74 33.64
N LEU A 450 6.39 -16.78 32.79
CA LEU A 450 5.46 -16.10 31.89
C LEU A 450 5.35 -16.87 30.59
N GLU A 451 4.14 -17.35 30.26
CA GLU A 451 3.86 -18.01 28.98
C GLU A 451 4.10 -17.06 27.80
N GLU A 452 3.55 -15.84 27.88
CA GLU A 452 3.69 -14.81 26.84
C GLU A 452 3.99 -13.43 27.40
N LEU A 453 4.80 -12.67 26.66
CA LEU A 453 5.14 -11.29 26.96
C LEU A 453 4.20 -10.31 26.25
N PRO A 454 3.57 -9.36 26.98
CA PRO A 454 2.89 -8.22 26.39
C PRO A 454 3.82 -7.42 25.46
N GLY A 455 3.26 -6.77 24.43
CA GLY A 455 4.05 -6.01 23.45
C GLY A 455 4.98 -4.94 24.05
N LYS A 456 4.60 -4.31 25.17
CA LYS A 456 5.50 -3.39 25.89
C LYS A 456 6.72 -4.07 26.49
N LEU A 457 6.54 -5.28 27.05
CA LEU A 457 7.65 -6.08 27.59
C LEU A 457 8.48 -6.75 26.49
N GLN A 458 7.94 -6.90 25.28
CA GLN A 458 8.75 -7.31 24.12
C GLN A 458 9.75 -6.21 23.75
N LYS A 459 9.38 -4.93 23.88
CA LYS A 459 10.24 -3.75 23.68
C LYS A 459 10.71 -3.16 25.02
N TRP A 460 11.11 -4.02 25.96
CA TRP A 460 11.45 -3.66 27.34
C TRP A 460 12.52 -2.57 27.45
N TYR A 461 13.48 -2.52 26.51
CA TYR A 461 14.57 -1.54 26.51
C TYR A 461 14.12 -0.11 26.22
N LEU A 462 12.85 0.09 25.81
CA LEU A 462 12.23 1.42 25.65
C LEU A 462 11.51 1.89 26.92
N LEU A 463 11.42 1.05 27.96
CA LEU A 463 10.75 1.38 29.21
C LEU A 463 11.74 1.94 30.21
N SER A 464 11.27 2.84 31.09
CA SER A 464 11.94 3.05 32.37
C SER A 464 11.81 1.81 33.26
N TYR A 465 12.71 1.66 34.24
CA TYR A 465 12.64 0.52 35.15
C TYR A 465 11.30 0.48 35.92
N ALA A 466 10.79 1.63 36.35
CA ALA A 466 9.49 1.74 37.00
C ALA A 466 8.32 1.26 36.10
N GLU A 467 8.37 1.57 34.81
CA GLU A 467 7.38 1.07 33.85
C GLU A 467 7.51 -0.43 33.61
N PHE A 468 8.73 -0.96 33.53
CA PHE A 468 8.99 -2.39 33.41
C PHE A 468 8.37 -3.15 34.59
N ILE A 469 8.60 -2.70 35.83
CA ILE A 469 8.00 -3.29 37.03
C ILE A 469 6.48 -3.19 37.00
N LYS A 470 5.93 -2.05 36.57
CA LYS A 470 4.48 -1.87 36.43
C LYS A 470 3.88 -2.83 35.40
N GLU A 471 4.55 -3.10 34.28
CA GLU A 471 4.09 -4.07 33.28
C GLU A 471 4.21 -5.52 33.78
N LEU A 472 5.25 -5.86 34.56
CA LEU A 472 5.35 -7.17 35.25
C LEU A 472 4.24 -7.37 36.29
N ALA A 473 3.91 -6.33 37.06
CA ALA A 473 2.85 -6.38 38.07
C ALA A 473 1.48 -6.71 37.47
N LYS A 474 1.19 -6.27 36.24
CA LYS A 474 -0.03 -6.66 35.51
C LYS A 474 -0.12 -8.15 35.22
N LYS A 475 1.02 -8.85 35.17
CA LYS A 475 1.11 -10.31 35.05
C LYS A 475 1.19 -11.02 36.40
N LYS A 476 0.82 -10.31 37.49
CA LYS A 476 0.83 -10.82 38.87
C LYS A 476 2.23 -11.20 39.38
N VAL A 477 3.29 -10.72 38.72
CA VAL A 477 4.66 -10.83 39.22
C VAL A 477 4.86 -9.74 40.26
N LYS A 478 5.25 -10.12 41.48
CA LYS A 478 5.61 -9.19 42.56
C LYS A 478 7.02 -9.52 43.02
N LEU A 479 7.88 -8.51 43.05
CA LEU A 479 9.25 -8.62 43.52
C LEU A 479 9.35 -8.06 44.94
N SER A 480 10.23 -8.63 45.75
CA SER A 480 10.65 -8.01 47.00
C SER A 480 11.59 -6.82 46.72
N LEU A 481 11.77 -5.93 47.70
CA LEU A 481 12.70 -4.78 47.57
C LEU A 481 14.12 -5.20 47.16
N THR A 482 14.62 -6.32 47.67
CA THR A 482 15.95 -6.84 47.31
C THR A 482 15.99 -7.33 45.87
N GLU A 483 14.96 -8.06 45.44
CA GLU A 483 14.86 -8.51 44.04
C GLU A 483 14.67 -7.33 43.08
N GLU A 484 13.92 -6.29 43.47
CA GLU A 484 13.79 -5.08 42.67
C GLU A 484 15.13 -4.37 42.49
N ALA A 485 15.97 -4.29 43.52
CA ALA A 485 17.30 -3.68 43.39
C ALA A 485 18.24 -4.50 42.47
N GLU A 486 18.21 -5.83 42.56
CA GLU A 486 19.00 -6.71 41.68
C GLU A 486 18.55 -6.62 40.22
N TRP A 487 17.24 -6.64 39.98
CA TRP A 487 16.67 -6.51 38.65
C TRP A 487 16.85 -5.12 38.07
N GLU A 488 16.90 -4.06 38.87
CA GLU A 488 17.16 -2.70 38.40
C GLU A 488 18.53 -2.60 37.75
N ALA A 489 19.57 -3.07 38.44
CA ALA A 489 20.93 -3.04 37.91
C ALA A 489 21.05 -3.85 36.60
N TYR A 490 20.49 -5.07 36.58
CA TYR A 490 20.52 -5.92 35.39
C TYR A 490 19.73 -5.32 34.22
N PHE A 491 18.51 -4.82 34.48
CA PHE A 491 17.67 -4.18 33.48
C PHE A 491 18.35 -2.96 32.87
N LEU A 492 18.89 -2.05 33.70
CA LEU A 492 19.55 -0.84 33.22
C LEU A 492 20.79 -1.14 32.39
N GLN A 493 21.57 -2.17 32.77
CA GLN A 493 22.73 -2.61 32.00
C GLN A 493 22.33 -3.13 30.61
N GLU A 494 21.37 -4.04 30.54
CA GLU A 494 20.93 -4.63 29.27
C GLU A 494 20.21 -3.58 28.40
N ALA A 495 19.40 -2.71 29.01
CA ALA A 495 18.67 -1.65 28.30
C ALA A 495 19.64 -0.66 27.67
N LYS A 496 20.71 -0.30 28.38
CA LYS A 496 21.78 0.55 27.84
C LYS A 496 22.44 -0.06 26.60
N GLN A 497 22.70 -1.38 26.60
CA GLN A 497 23.27 -2.07 25.44
C GLN A 497 22.30 -2.09 24.25
N ALA A 498 21.03 -2.40 24.51
CA ALA A 498 19.99 -2.41 23.47
C ALA A 498 19.75 -1.02 22.88
N LEU A 499 19.72 0.02 23.72
CA LEU A 499 19.60 1.42 23.28
C LEU A 499 20.82 1.88 22.48
N ALA A 500 22.04 1.44 22.84
CA ALA A 500 23.24 1.73 22.05
C ALA A 500 23.16 1.10 20.65
N LEU A 501 22.75 -0.17 20.54
CA LEU A 501 22.53 -0.83 19.25
C LEU A 501 21.45 -0.12 18.42
N LYS A 502 20.32 0.26 19.06
CA LYS A 502 19.26 1.04 18.40
C LYS A 502 19.78 2.40 17.91
N SER A 503 20.61 3.08 18.68
CA SER A 503 21.20 4.36 18.27
C SER A 503 22.11 4.22 17.05
N GLU A 504 22.93 3.17 17.00
CA GLU A 504 23.77 2.91 15.82
C GLU A 504 22.92 2.53 14.59
N ILE A 505 21.85 1.76 14.79
CA ILE A 505 20.84 1.49 13.75
C ILE A 505 20.30 2.79 13.15
N GLU A 506 19.82 3.72 13.99
CA GLU A 506 19.24 5.00 13.54
C GLU A 506 20.29 5.88 12.84
N LYS A 507 21.55 5.80 13.27
CA LYS A 507 22.66 6.50 12.62
C LYS A 507 22.97 5.91 11.24
N THR A 508 22.98 4.58 11.10
CA THR A 508 23.18 3.92 9.81
C THR A 508 22.01 4.19 8.86
N ASP A 509 20.77 4.20 9.35
CA ASP A 509 19.60 4.54 8.53
C ASP A 509 19.70 5.98 7.98
N LYS A 510 20.12 6.95 8.81
CA LYS A 510 20.38 8.33 8.37
C LYS A 510 21.53 8.45 7.37
N GLU A 511 22.58 7.65 7.54
CA GLU A 511 23.70 7.62 6.61
C GLU A 511 23.28 7.09 5.23
N ILE A 512 22.47 6.01 5.21
CA ILE A 512 21.87 5.51 3.97
C ILE A 512 21.01 6.58 3.32
N ASP A 513 20.12 7.22 4.07
CA ASP A 513 19.25 8.28 3.54
C ASP A 513 20.07 9.42 2.94
N ARG A 514 21.11 9.90 3.64
CA ARG A 514 22.02 10.94 3.14
C ARG A 514 22.65 10.56 1.80
N MET A 515 23.22 9.36 1.71
CA MET A 515 23.84 8.87 0.49
C MET A 515 22.82 8.73 -0.65
N VAL A 516 21.63 8.20 -0.36
CA VAL A 516 20.56 8.06 -1.36
C VAL A 516 20.07 9.44 -1.83
N TYR A 517 19.91 10.41 -0.94
CA TYR A 517 19.57 11.79 -1.31
C TYR A 517 20.61 12.41 -2.24
N GLU A 518 21.90 12.17 -1.99
CA GLU A 518 23.00 12.63 -2.84
C GLU A 518 22.92 12.01 -4.24
N LEU A 519 22.67 10.70 -4.34
CA LEU A 519 22.55 10.01 -5.62
C LEU A 519 21.40 10.55 -6.50
N TYR A 520 20.32 11.02 -5.88
CA TYR A 520 19.22 11.68 -6.59
C TYR A 520 19.38 13.21 -6.73
N GLY A 521 20.48 13.78 -6.22
CA GLY A 521 20.78 15.21 -6.33
C GLY A 521 19.85 16.12 -5.53
N LEU A 522 19.38 15.69 -4.35
CA LEU A 522 18.57 16.54 -3.45
C LEU A 522 19.43 17.61 -2.78
N THR A 523 18.85 18.80 -2.54
CA THR A 523 19.51 19.89 -1.79
C THR A 523 19.29 19.75 -0.29
N GLU A 524 20.12 20.40 0.54
CA GLU A 524 19.94 20.40 2.01
C GLU A 524 18.55 20.88 2.46
N GLU A 525 17.99 21.88 1.75
CA GLU A 525 16.63 22.37 2.00
C GLU A 525 15.56 21.29 1.76
N GLU A 526 15.71 20.50 0.69
CA GLU A 526 14.78 19.42 0.36
C GLU A 526 14.91 18.24 1.33
N ILE A 527 16.12 18.01 1.85
CA ILE A 527 16.43 17.00 2.87
C ILE A 527 15.78 17.36 4.21
N GLY A 528 15.91 18.61 4.68
CA GLY A 528 15.30 19.06 5.93
C GLY A 528 13.78 18.82 5.96
N ILE A 529 13.11 19.12 4.83
CA ILE A 529 11.67 18.86 4.66
C ILE A 529 11.35 17.34 4.60
N ALA A 530 12.28 16.50 4.12
CA ALA A 530 12.10 15.04 4.08
C ALA A 530 12.12 14.41 5.48
N GLU A 531 12.96 14.95 6.36
CA GLU A 531 13.13 14.47 7.73
C GLU A 531 12.13 15.09 8.72
N GLY A 532 11.28 16.03 8.27
CA GLY A 532 10.32 16.74 9.12
C GLY A 532 10.99 17.71 10.10
N VAL A 533 12.14 18.28 9.71
CA VAL A 533 12.93 19.25 10.47
C VAL A 533 12.50 20.69 10.18
#